data_AF-A0A923VDU6-F1
#
_entry.id   AF-A0A923VDU6-F1
#
_cell.length_a   1.000
_cell.length_b   1.000
_cell.length_c   1.000
_cell.angle_alpha   90.00
_cell.angle_beta   90.00
_cell.angle_gamma   90.00
#
_symmetry.space_group_name_H-M   'P 1'
#
loop_
_entity.id
_entity.type
_entity.pdbx_description
1 polymer ?
#
loop_
_entity_poly.entity_id
_entity_poly.type
_entity_poly.pdbx_seq_one_letter_code
_entity_poly.pdbx_strand_id
1 'polypeptide(L)'
;RKKLFEMNRVISDTAEYGCYLFNHACVPLLAGFMQSVDTSLIGKNFNAGIDAGVDNKMIITVNELIRYHPIEIIGAELRQAMTEMKTISTVV
;
A
#
# COMPACT_ATOMS: atom_id res chain seq x y z
N ARG A 1 5.67 -17.36 -6.67
CA ARG A 1 5.58 -16.24 -7.64
C ARG A 1 6.99 -15.80 -8.09
N LYS A 2 7.26 -15.65 -9.40
CA LYS A 2 8.55 -15.23 -10.01
C LYS A 2 8.70 -13.69 -10.10
N LYS A 3 8.45 -12.97 -9.00
CA LYS A 3 8.70 -11.51 -8.83
C LYS A 3 8.22 -10.64 -10.01
N LEU A 4 9.03 -9.67 -10.45
CA LEU A 4 8.73 -8.74 -11.54
C LEU A 4 8.55 -9.43 -12.90
N PHE A 5 9.26 -10.54 -13.13
CA PHE A 5 9.10 -11.32 -14.36
C PHE A 5 7.68 -11.88 -14.48
N GLU A 6 7.11 -12.42 -13.40
CA GLU A 6 5.73 -12.91 -13.43
C GLU A 6 4.72 -11.78 -13.51
N MET A 7 4.99 -10.64 -12.87
CA MET A 7 4.11 -9.47 -12.97
C MET A 7 3.97 -9.00 -14.41
N ASN A 8 5.10 -8.74 -15.09
CA ASN A 8 5.09 -8.26 -16.46
C ASN A 8 4.48 -9.27 -17.44
N ARG A 9 4.66 -10.57 -17.20
CA ARG A 9 4.07 -11.62 -18.03
C ARG A 9 2.54 -11.75 -17.88
N VAL A 10 1.97 -11.33 -16.75
CA VAL A 10 0.54 -11.50 -16.44
C VAL A 10 -0.30 -10.30 -16.88
N ILE A 11 0.27 -9.10 -16.90
CA ILE A 11 -0.41 -7.88 -17.30
C ILE A 11 -0.36 -7.68 -18.82
N SER A 12 -1.19 -6.79 -19.36
CA SER A 12 -1.17 -6.46 -20.78
C SER A 12 0.05 -5.62 -21.17
N ASP A 13 0.46 -5.67 -22.44
CA ASP A 13 1.54 -4.84 -22.98
C ASP A 13 1.34 -3.34 -22.73
N THR A 14 0.09 -2.87 -22.75
CA THR A 14 -0.25 -1.47 -22.40
C THR A 14 0.04 -1.16 -20.93
N ALA A 15 -0.27 -2.09 -20.02
CA ALA A 15 0.03 -1.93 -18.60
C ALA A 15 1.53 -2.03 -18.31
N GLU A 16 2.25 -2.92 -19.01
CA GLU A 16 3.70 -3.02 -18.92
C GLU A 16 4.38 -1.72 -19.39
N TYR A 17 3.96 -1.20 -20.54
CA TYR A 17 4.48 0.06 -21.08
C TYR A 17 4.22 1.25 -20.13
N GLY A 18 3.00 1.35 -19.58
CA GLY A 18 2.66 2.38 -18.60
C GLY A 18 3.50 2.28 -17.32
N CYS A 19 3.71 1.06 -16.82
CA CYS A 19 4.58 0.81 -15.67
C CYS A 19 6.03 1.24 -15.93
N TYR A 20 6.56 0.95 -17.12
CA TYR A 20 7.90 1.36 -17.52
C TYR A 20 8.06 2.89 -17.53
N LEU A 21 7.11 3.61 -18.15
CA LEU A 21 7.12 5.08 -18.19
C LEU A 21 7.09 5.70 -16.80
N PHE A 22 6.19 5.23 -15.93
CA PHE A 22 6.10 5.72 -14.56
C PHE A 22 7.38 5.43 -13.77
N ASN A 23 7.90 4.19 -13.85
CA ASN A 23 9.09 3.79 -13.09
C ASN A 23 10.33 4.61 -13.48
N HIS A 24 10.51 4.91 -14.77
CA HIS A 24 11.63 5.74 -15.25
C HIS A 24 11.60 7.17 -14.71
N ALA A 25 10.40 7.72 -14.50
CA ALA A 25 10.24 9.05 -13.90
C ALA A 25 10.30 9.02 -12.36
N CYS A 26 9.71 7.99 -11.74
CA CYS A 26 9.55 7.90 -10.29
C CYS A 26 10.87 7.61 -9.57
N VAL A 27 11.75 6.77 -10.14
CA VAL A 27 13.02 6.41 -9.51
C VAL A 27 13.93 7.64 -9.32
N PRO A 28 14.20 8.47 -10.34
CA PRO A 28 14.96 9.71 -10.15
C PRO A 28 14.28 10.70 -9.21
N LEU A 29 12.95 10.80 -9.29
CA LEU A 29 12.15 11.71 -8.45
C LEU A 29 12.35 11.42 -6.95
N LEU A 30 12.36 10.14 -6.57
CA LEU A 30 12.49 9.73 -5.17
C LEU A 30 13.95 9.52 -4.74
N ALA A 31 14.92 9.58 -5.65
CA ALA A 31 16.32 9.28 -5.35
C ALA A 31 16.90 10.18 -4.25
N GLY A 32 16.62 11.49 -4.29
CA GLY A 32 17.07 12.43 -3.27
C GLY A 32 16.37 12.22 -1.93
N PHE A 33 15.06 11.94 -1.95
CA PHE A 33 14.29 11.62 -0.74
C PHE A 33 14.86 10.39 -0.04
N MET A 34 15.11 9.30 -0.78
CA MET A 34 15.60 8.04 -0.21
C MET A 34 16.99 8.15 0.43
N GLN A 35 17.83 9.10 0.00
CA GLN A 35 19.13 9.34 0.65
C GLN A 35 19.01 9.90 2.07
N SER A 36 17.89 10.57 2.38
CA SER A 36 17.62 11.14 3.71
C SER A 36 16.94 10.17 4.68
N VAL A 37 16.48 9.00 4.18
CA VAL A 37 15.72 8.04 4.98
C VAL A 37 16.67 7.16 5.80
N ASP A 38 16.41 7.08 7.11
CA ASP A 38 17.20 6.26 8.03
C ASP A 38 16.87 4.75 7.91
N THR A 39 17.87 3.90 8.11
CA THR A 39 17.74 2.43 8.08
C THR A 39 16.86 1.85 9.19
N SER A 40 16.59 2.62 10.25
CA SER A 40 15.63 2.27 11.30
C SER A 40 14.19 2.28 10.80
N LEU A 41 13.88 3.06 9.75
CA LEU A 41 12.55 3.06 9.12
C LEU A 41 12.36 1.88 8.18
N ILE A 42 13.43 1.38 7.54
CA ILE A 42 13.35 0.31 6.54
C ILE A 42 14.46 -0.73 6.77
N GLY A 43 14.06 -1.97 7.03
CA GLY A 43 14.95 -3.13 7.09
C GLY A 43 15.50 -3.47 8.48
N LYS A 44 15.24 -2.63 9.49
CA LYS A 44 15.51 -2.93 10.91
C LYS A 44 14.23 -2.76 11.74
N ASN A 45 14.20 -3.37 12.93
CA ASN A 45 13.09 -3.16 13.86
C ASN A 45 13.17 -1.73 14.42
N PHE A 46 12.11 -0.95 14.19
CA PHE A 46 12.00 0.44 14.66
C PHE A 46 12.11 0.57 16.19
N ASN A 47 11.59 -0.40 16.95
CA ASN A 47 11.59 -0.38 18.41
C ASN A 47 12.89 -0.95 19.02
N ALA A 48 13.92 -1.25 18.22
CA ALA A 48 15.16 -1.80 18.73
C ALA A 48 15.90 -0.74 19.58
N GLY A 49 15.85 -0.90 20.91
CA GLY A 49 16.56 -0.04 21.87
C GLY A 49 15.83 1.25 22.26
N ILE A 50 14.53 1.36 21.97
CA ILE A 50 13.70 2.54 22.28
C ILE A 50 12.43 2.07 23.02
N ASP A 51 12.00 2.83 24.02
CA ASP A 51 10.72 2.60 24.70
C ASP A 51 9.55 2.93 23.76
N ALA A 52 8.50 2.10 23.78
CA ALA A 52 7.34 2.20 22.87
C ALA A 52 6.34 3.30 23.28
N GLY A 53 6.77 4.25 24.13
CA GLY A 53 5.98 5.38 24.57
C GLY A 53 5.65 6.28 23.39
N VAL A 54 4.39 6.24 22.95
CA VAL A 54 3.84 7.07 21.88
C VAL A 54 2.79 8.04 22.45
N ASP A 55 2.71 9.24 21.88
CA ASP A 55 1.67 10.19 22.25
C ASP A 55 0.31 9.72 21.75
N ASN A 56 -0.59 9.40 22.68
CA ASN A 56 -1.96 8.98 22.36
C ASN A 56 -2.72 10.01 21.52
N LYS A 57 -2.47 11.32 21.69
CA LYS A 57 -3.15 12.35 20.89
C LYS A 57 -2.72 12.28 19.42
N MET A 58 -1.43 12.11 19.17
CA MET A 58 -0.89 11.92 17.82
C MET A 58 -1.48 10.66 17.18
N ILE A 59 -1.55 9.55 17.91
CA ILE A 59 -2.11 8.29 17.42
C ILE A 59 -3.59 8.42 17.06
N ILE A 60 -4.39 9.08 17.89
CA ILE A 60 -5.81 9.33 17.59
C ILE A 60 -5.92 10.16 16.31
N THR A 61 -5.15 11.24 16.20
CA THR A 61 -5.18 12.13 15.02
C THR A 61 -4.81 11.38 13.73
N VAL A 62 -3.72 10.61 13.74
CA VAL A 62 -3.29 9.83 12.58
C VAL A 62 -4.33 8.75 12.23
N ASN A 63 -4.92 8.09 13.22
CA ASN A 63 -5.95 7.09 13.00
C ASN A 63 -7.22 7.69 12.38
N GLU A 64 -7.63 8.90 12.79
CA GLU A 64 -8.75 9.61 12.18
C GLU A 64 -8.45 9.94 10.72
N LEU A 65 -7.26 10.47 10.42
CA LEU A 65 -6.84 10.80 9.05
C LEU A 65 -6.83 9.57 8.13
N ILE A 66 -6.38 8.41 8.64
CA ILE A 66 -6.38 7.16 7.87
C ILE A 66 -7.81 6.68 7.63
N ARG A 67 -8.65 6.63 8.67
CA ARG A 67 -10.03 6.10 8.57
C ARG A 67 -10.93 6.93 7.68
N TYR A 68 -10.78 8.26 7.72
CA TYR A 68 -11.61 9.19 6.96
C TYR A 68 -10.99 9.59 5.62
N HIS A 69 -9.90 8.93 5.21
CA HIS A 69 -9.40 9.10 3.85
C HIS A 69 -10.46 8.61 2.84
N PRO A 70 -10.76 9.36 1.75
CA PRO A 70 -11.85 9.02 0.83
C PRO A 70 -11.79 7.60 0.27
N ILE A 71 -10.57 7.09 0.03
CA ILE A 71 -10.37 5.71 -0.45
C ILE A 71 -10.85 4.65 0.56
N GLU A 72 -10.73 4.91 1.87
CA GLU A 72 -11.15 3.98 2.91
C GLU A 72 -12.66 4.01 3.12
N ILE A 73 -13.29 5.18 3.00
CA ILE A 73 -14.75 5.32 3.07
C ILE A 73 -15.41 4.50 1.96
N ILE A 74 -15.00 4.72 0.71
CA ILE A 74 -15.53 3.99 -0.44
C ILE A 74 -15.15 2.51 -0.36
N GLY A 75 -13.91 2.21 0.04
CA GLY A 75 -13.44 0.84 0.21
C GLY A 75 -14.23 0.05 1.24
N ALA A 76 -14.64 0.67 2.35
CA ALA A 76 -15.47 0.03 3.38
C ALA A 76 -16.85 -0.34 2.83
N GLU A 77 -17.50 0.58 2.12
CA GLU A 77 -18.80 0.36 1.48
C GLU A 77 -18.75 -0.79 0.47
N LEU A 78 -17.78 -0.76 -0.46
CA LEU A 78 -17.63 -1.80 -1.48
C LEU A 78 -17.33 -3.18 -0.86
N ARG A 79 -16.45 -3.24 0.15
CA ARG A 79 -16.12 -4.52 0.83
C ARG A 79 -17.31 -5.07 1.61
N GLN A 80 -18.10 -4.21 2.24
CA GLN A 80 -19.33 -4.64 2.91
C GLN A 80 -20.30 -5.25 1.90
N ALA A 81 -20.58 -4.54 0.79
CA ALA A 81 -21.46 -5.04 -0.26
C ALA A 81 -20.98 -6.38 -0.86
N MET A 82 -19.67 -6.53 -1.13
CA MET A 82 -19.09 -7.78 -1.64
C MET A 82 -19.14 -8.94 -0.64
N THR A 83 -19.06 -8.64 0.67
CA THR A 83 -19.15 -9.66 1.73
C THR A 83 -20.58 -10.17 1.89
N GLU A 84 -21.55 -9.26 1.79
CA GLU A 84 -22.98 -9.59 1.81
C GLU A 84 -23.42 -10.35 0.55
N MET A 85 -22.80 -10.08 -0.60
CA MET A 85 -23.06 -10.78 -1.88
C MET A 85 -22.37 -12.16 -2.03
N LYS A 86 -22.00 -12.85 -0.94
CA LYS A 86 -21.44 -14.21 -1.05
C LYS A 86 -22.41 -15.13 -1.81
N THR A 87 -21.85 -15.82 -2.80
CA THR A 87 -22.52 -16.52 -3.92
C THR A 87 -23.71 -17.41 -3.53
N ILE A 88 -24.84 -17.21 -4.23
CA ILE A 88 -25.86 -18.26 -4.44
C ILE A 88 -25.19 -19.35 -5.29
N SER A 89 -24.78 -20.45 -4.67
CA SER A 89 -24.32 -21.62 -5.41
C SER A 89 -25.53 -22.35 -6.00
N THR A 90 -25.95 -22.01 -7.22
CA THR A 90 -26.79 -22.92 -8.02
C THR A 90 -25.87 -24.02 -8.53
N VAL A 91 -25.86 -25.13 -7.81
CA VAL A 91 -25.31 -26.40 -8.30
C VAL A 91 -26.19 -26.81 -9.48
N VAL A 92 -25.59 -26.93 -10.67
CA VAL A 92 -26.17 -27.64 -11.82
C VAL A 92 -25.37 -28.92 -11.97
#